data_AF-A0A5C7GN39-F1
#
_entry.id   AF-A0A5C7GN39-F1
#
_cell.length_a   1.000
_cell.length_b   1.000
_cell.length_c   1.000
_cell.angle_alpha   90.00
_cell.angle_beta   90.00
_cell.angle_gamma   90.00
#
_symmetry.space_group_name_H-M   'P 1'
#
loop_
_entity.id
_entity.type
_entity.pdbx_description
1 polymer ?
#
loop_
_entity_poly.entity_id
_entity_poly.type
_entity_poly.pdbx_seq_one_letter_code
_entity_poly.pdbx_strand_id
1 'polypeptide(L)'
;MSFITLVVVISTTIVLCQPIISNFREYSNRQTEATSAAYENKNRVAFNFLINSGKNRFLEARISSAYKEFKLAHAIYPENEALNNLLIETLNILCEKENIYCDELDEFLLNDY
;
A
#
# COMPACT_ATOMS: atom_id res chain seq x y z
N MET A 1 18.70 -49.47 -20.86
CA MET A 1 17.28 -49.04 -20.77
C MET A 1 16.81 -48.61 -22.14
N SER A 2 15.59 -48.97 -22.55
CA SER A 2 15.00 -48.51 -23.81
C SER A 2 14.43 -47.10 -23.64
N PHE A 3 14.40 -46.32 -24.72
CA PHE A 3 13.77 -44.99 -24.73
C PHE A 3 12.33 -45.03 -24.19
N ILE A 4 11.57 -46.08 -24.55
CA ILE A 4 10.19 -46.29 -24.10
C ILE A 4 10.10 -46.43 -22.58
N THR A 5 11.03 -47.17 -21.97
CA THR A 5 11.03 -47.36 -20.50
C THR A 5 11.31 -46.06 -19.76
N LEU A 6 12.10 -45.15 -20.33
CA LEU A 6 12.39 -43.86 -19.73
C LEU A 6 11.16 -42.93 -19.74
N VAL A 7 10.44 -42.90 -20.87
CA VAL A 7 9.22 -42.09 -21.03
C VAL A 7 8.11 -42.53 -20.06
N VAL A 8 7.94 -43.85 -19.86
CA VAL A 8 6.94 -44.39 -18.92
C VAL A 8 7.29 -44.06 -17.47
N VAL A 9 8.57 -44.10 -17.10
CA VAL A 9 9.00 -43.73 -15.75
C VAL A 9 8.79 -42.23 -15.49
N ILE A 10 9.07 -41.37 -16.46
CA ILE A 10 8.87 -39.91 -16.32
C ILE A 10 7.38 -39.56 -16.25
N SER A 11 6.53 -40.19 -17.07
CA SER A 11 5.10 -39.88 -17.05
C SER A 11 4.43 -40.32 -15.75
N THR A 12 4.80 -41.49 -15.22
CA THR A 12 4.28 -42.00 -13.95
C THR A 12 4.73 -41.16 -12.75
N THR A 13 5.98 -40.68 -12.71
CA THR A 13 6.44 -39.80 -11.63
C THR A 13 5.71 -38.45 -11.63
N ILE A 14 5.46 -37.86 -12.80
CA ILE A 14 4.71 -36.60 -12.91
C ILE A 14 3.28 -36.75 -12.35
N VAL A 15 2.61 -37.86 -12.68
CA VAL A 15 1.24 -38.15 -12.19
C VAL A 15 1.23 -38.33 -10.68
N LEU A 16 2.18 -39.08 -10.13
CA LEU A 16 2.28 -39.31 -8.68
C LEU A 16 2.61 -38.04 -7.88
N CYS A 17 3.28 -37.05 -8.50
CA CYS A 17 3.60 -35.77 -7.87
C CYS A 17 2.46 -34.74 -7.93
N GLN A 18 1.43 -34.91 -8.76
CA GLN A 18 0.31 -33.96 -8.86
C GLN A 18 -0.34 -33.58 -7.51
N PRO A 19 -0.68 -34.52 -6.60
CA PRO A 19 -1.29 -34.16 -5.31
C PRO A 19 -0.36 -33.35 -4.40
N ILE A 20 0.96 -33.58 -4.49
CA ILE A 20 1.95 -32.82 -3.72
C ILE A 20 2.02 -31.38 -4.24
N ILE A 21 2.03 -31.23 -5.57
CA ILE A 21 2.05 -29.91 -6.23
C ILE A 21 0.79 -29.13 -5.91
N SER A 22 -0.40 -29.77 -5.93
CA SER A 22 -1.65 -29.09 -5.60
C SER A 22 -1.69 -28.61 -4.16
N ASN A 23 -1.28 -29.45 -3.21
CA ASN A 23 -1.25 -29.09 -1.79
C ASN A 23 -0.25 -27.96 -1.51
N PHE A 24 0.93 -27.99 -2.14
CA PHE A 24 1.91 -26.91 -2.04
C PHE A 24 1.37 -25.61 -2.62
N ARG A 25 0.72 -25.66 -3.79
CA ARG A 25 0.08 -24.48 -4.40
C ARG A 25 -0.98 -23.89 -3.48
N GLU A 26 -1.85 -24.73 -2.91
CA GLU A 26 -2.89 -24.27 -1.99
C GLU A 26 -2.29 -23.62 -0.74
N TYR A 27 -1.30 -24.25 -0.11
CA TYR A 27 -0.58 -23.67 1.03
C TYR A 27 0.07 -22.32 0.67
N SER A 28 0.77 -22.27 -0.47
CA SER A 28 1.43 -21.04 -0.95
C SER A 28 0.42 -19.92 -1.23
N ASN A 29 -0.74 -20.25 -1.79
CA ASN A 29 -1.81 -19.29 -2.04
C ASN A 29 -2.38 -18.76 -0.73
N ARG A 30 -2.74 -19.65 0.20
CA ARG A 30 -3.24 -19.27 1.54
C ARG A 30 -2.23 -18.39 2.30
N GLN A 31 -0.94 -18.72 2.22
CA GLN A 31 0.11 -17.92 2.86
C GLN A 31 0.23 -16.54 2.22
N THR A 32 0.15 -16.45 0.89
CA THR A 32 0.17 -15.18 0.16
C THR A 32 -1.05 -14.32 0.53
N GLU A 33 -2.25 -14.91 0.55
CA GLU A 33 -3.49 -14.25 0.96
C GLU A 33 -3.42 -13.75 2.40
N ALA A 34 -2.99 -14.59 3.33
CA ALA A 34 -2.84 -14.20 4.74
C ALA A 34 -1.82 -13.06 4.91
N THR A 35 -0.72 -13.10 4.16
CA THR A 35 0.31 -12.06 4.20
C THR A 35 -0.20 -10.75 3.61
N SER A 36 -0.92 -10.82 2.49
CA SER A 36 -1.56 -9.66 1.84
C SER A 36 -2.60 -9.01 2.77
N ALA A 37 -3.47 -9.82 3.38
CA ALA A 37 -4.47 -9.33 4.34
C ALA A 37 -3.83 -8.72 5.58
N ALA A 38 -2.73 -9.31 6.08
CA ALA A 38 -1.98 -8.74 7.20
C ALA A 38 -1.34 -7.39 6.84
N TYR A 39 -0.78 -7.27 5.63
CA TYR A 39 -0.20 -6.02 5.13
C TYR A 39 -1.28 -4.94 4.94
N GLU A 40 -2.42 -5.28 4.34
CA GLU A 40 -3.56 -4.39 4.18
C GLU A 40 -4.08 -3.89 5.54
N ASN A 41 -4.21 -4.78 6.52
CA ASN A 41 -4.62 -4.39 7.86
C ASN A 41 -3.60 -3.46 8.54
N LYS A 42 -2.29 -3.71 8.37
CA LYS A 42 -1.24 -2.82 8.88
C LYS A 42 -1.33 -1.44 8.24
N ASN A 43 -1.50 -1.38 6.92
CA ASN A 43 -1.67 -0.13 6.18
C ASN A 43 -2.90 0.64 6.65
N ARG A 44 -4.04 -0.04 6.81
CA ARG A 44 -5.27 0.58 7.34
C ARG A 44 -5.07 1.15 8.74
N VAL A 45 -4.41 0.41 9.63
CA VAL A 45 -4.12 0.88 11.00
C VAL A 45 -3.19 2.09 10.98
N ALA A 46 -2.11 2.03 10.21
CA ALA A 46 -1.15 3.12 10.07
C ALA A 46 -1.81 4.38 9.49
N PHE A 47 -2.61 4.23 8.44
CA PHE A 47 -3.36 5.32 7.85
C PHE A 47 -4.28 6.00 8.86
N ASN A 48 -5.11 5.22 9.57
CA ASN A 48 -6.03 5.77 10.57
C ASN A 48 -5.30 6.50 11.70
N PHE A 49 -4.15 5.97 12.12
CA PHE A 49 -3.29 6.64 13.10
C PHE A 49 -2.79 7.99 12.58
N LEU A 50 -2.24 8.03 11.37
CA LEU A 50 -1.70 9.23 10.75
C LEU A 50 -2.77 10.29 10.52
N ILE A 51 -3.95 9.92 10.01
CA ILE A 51 -5.08 10.84 9.82
C ILE A 51 -5.51 11.45 11.15
N ASN A 52 -5.68 10.63 12.20
CA ASN A 52 -6.12 11.13 13.50
C ASN A 52 -5.04 12.02 14.15
N SER A 53 -3.78 11.63 14.07
CA SER A 53 -2.64 12.44 14.53
C SER A 53 -2.59 13.79 13.80
N GLY A 54 -2.66 13.78 12.47
CA GLY A 54 -2.65 14.96 11.63
C GLY A 54 -3.82 15.90 11.93
N LYS A 55 -5.04 15.37 12.05
CA LYS A 55 -6.23 16.16 12.44
C LYS A 55 -6.08 16.81 13.81
N ASN A 56 -5.57 16.08 14.80
CA ASN A 56 -5.34 16.66 16.13
C ASN A 56 -4.32 17.80 16.07
N ARG A 57 -3.20 17.61 15.34
CA ARG A 57 -2.19 18.65 15.15
C ARG A 57 -2.72 19.86 14.38
N PHE A 58 -3.60 19.65 13.41
CA PHE A 58 -4.27 20.71 12.66
C PHE A 58 -5.11 21.58 13.59
N LEU A 59 -5.93 20.96 14.45
CA LEU A 59 -6.73 21.66 15.46
C LEU A 59 -5.88 22.41 16.49
N GLU A 60 -4.68 21.91 16.80
CA GLU A 60 -3.68 22.58 17.64
C GLU A 60 -2.89 23.69 16.90
N ALA A 61 -3.30 24.06 15.68
CA ALA A 61 -2.62 25.02 14.80
C ALA A 61 -1.16 24.65 14.45
N ARG A 62 -0.77 23.37 14.59
CA ARG A 62 0.55 22.84 14.24
C ARG A 62 0.57 22.37 12.79
N ILE A 63 0.34 23.30 11.86
CA ILE A 63 0.06 23.01 10.45
C ILE A 63 1.18 22.22 9.75
N SER A 64 2.45 22.60 9.90
CA SER A 64 3.58 21.87 9.29
C SER A 64 3.67 20.42 9.77
N SER A 65 3.37 20.18 11.05
CA SER A 65 3.33 18.83 11.60
C SER A 65 2.12 18.05 11.12
N ALA A 66 0.94 18.68 11.00
CA ALA A 66 -0.25 18.05 10.43
C ALA A 66 -0.02 17.62 8.97
N TYR A 67 0.53 18.51 8.16
CA TYR A 67 0.91 18.26 6.77
C TYR A 67 1.82 17.03 6.63
N LYS A 68 2.85 16.89 7.48
CA LYS A 68 3.76 15.72 7.44
C LYS A 68 3.03 14.40 7.71
N GLU A 69 2.10 14.37 8.65
CA GLU A 69 1.29 13.18 8.95
C GLU A 69 0.37 12.85 7.77
N PHE A 70 -0.26 13.86 7.16
CA PHE A 70 -1.10 13.68 5.98
C PHE A 70 -0.31 13.21 4.75
N LYS A 71 0.91 13.72 4.53
CA LYS A 71 1.79 13.27 3.44
C LYS A 71 2.16 11.79 3.61
N LEU A 72 2.44 11.35 4.85
CA LEU A 72 2.67 9.93 5.15
C LEU A 72 1.43 9.09 4.92
N ALA A 73 0.24 9.59 5.29
CA ALA A 73 -1.02 8.89 5.05
C ALA A 73 -1.31 8.74 3.54
N HIS A 74 -0.95 9.74 2.73
CA HIS A 74 -1.18 9.74 1.29
C HIS A 74 -0.29 8.73 0.57
N ALA A 75 0.93 8.50 1.08
CA ALA A 75 1.79 7.42 0.59
C ALA A 75 1.18 6.01 0.81
N ILE A 76 0.18 5.86 1.71
CA ILE A 76 -0.52 4.59 1.96
C ILE A 76 -1.78 4.47 1.10
N TYR A 77 -2.61 5.52 1.08
CA TYR A 77 -3.84 5.58 0.28
C TYR A 77 -3.91 6.91 -0.50
N PRO A 78 -3.26 7.00 -1.67
CA PRO A 78 -3.15 8.26 -2.42
C PRO A 78 -4.48 8.70 -3.05
N GLU A 79 -5.39 7.76 -3.29
CA GLU A 79 -6.71 8.02 -3.90
C GLU A 79 -7.78 8.43 -2.87
N ASN A 80 -7.39 8.68 -1.61
CA ASN A 80 -8.36 9.06 -0.58
C ASN A 80 -8.68 10.56 -0.68
N GLU A 81 -9.80 10.90 -1.33
CA GLU A 81 -10.24 12.29 -1.54
C GLU A 81 -10.29 13.13 -0.25
N ALA A 82 -10.78 12.57 0.86
CA ALA A 82 -10.88 13.28 2.12
C ALA A 82 -9.50 13.66 2.68
N LEU A 83 -8.50 12.79 2.53
CA LEU A 83 -7.12 13.09 2.86
C LEU A 83 -6.53 14.10 1.88
N ASN A 84 -6.75 13.94 0.58
CA ASN A 84 -6.20 14.83 -0.44
C ASN A 84 -6.66 16.28 -0.20
N ASN A 85 -7.92 16.47 0.19
CA ASN A 85 -8.43 17.78 0.62
C ASN A 85 -7.71 18.35 1.85
N LEU A 86 -7.42 17.52 2.86
CA LEU A 86 -6.66 17.95 4.04
C LEU A 86 -5.20 18.32 3.68
N LEU A 87 -4.59 17.59 2.75
CA LEU A 87 -3.28 17.91 2.22
C LEU A 87 -3.27 19.27 1.53
N ILE A 88 -4.20 19.49 0.60
CA ILE A 88 -4.37 20.78 -0.10
C ILE A 88 -4.59 21.91 0.89
N GLU A 89 -5.47 21.73 1.88
CA GLU A 89 -5.75 22.74 2.89
C GLU A 89 -4.49 23.11 3.68
N THR A 90 -3.73 22.11 4.15
CA THR A 90 -2.49 22.36 4.87
C THR A 90 -1.39 22.99 4.00
N LEU A 91 -1.26 22.55 2.75
CA LEU A 91 -0.30 23.11 1.79
C LEU A 91 -0.62 24.57 1.47
N ASN A 92 -1.90 24.91 1.26
CA ASN A 92 -2.33 26.28 1.01
C ASN A 92 -1.96 27.21 2.18
N ILE A 93 -2.20 26.78 3.43
CA ILE A 93 -1.81 27.55 4.62
C ILE A 93 -0.28 27.68 4.76
N LEU A 94 0.48 26.65 4.38
CA LEU A 94 1.93 26.66 4.48
C LEU A 94 2.59 27.45 3.36
N CYS A 95 2.01 27.46 2.16
CA CYS A 95 2.45 28.24 1.00
C CYS A 95 2.49 29.74 1.32
N GLU A 96 1.52 30.25 2.09
CA GLU A 96 1.53 31.64 2.56
C GLU A 96 2.78 32.00 3.41
N LYS A 97 3.44 30.99 4.00
CA LYS A 97 4.60 31.17 4.88
C LYS A 97 5.92 30.89 4.19
N GLU A 98 5.98 29.84 3.38
CA GLU A 98 7.20 29.35 2.74
C GLU A 98 6.89 28.87 1.32
N ASN A 99 7.55 29.48 0.32
CA ASN A 99 7.25 29.25 -1.10
C ASN A 99 7.41 27.79 -1.56
N ILE A 100 8.24 27.00 -0.87
CA ILE A 100 8.43 25.58 -1.20
C ILE A 100 7.12 24.77 -1.13
N TYR A 101 6.21 25.13 -0.23
CA TYR A 101 4.90 24.47 -0.14
C TYR A 101 3.93 24.94 -1.24
N CYS A 102 4.20 26.06 -1.90
CA CYS A 102 3.46 26.49 -3.09
C CYS A 102 3.80 25.60 -4.28
N ASP A 103 5.10 25.32 -4.49
CA ASP A 103 5.53 24.44 -5.57
C ASP A 103 4.96 23.02 -5.39
N GLU A 104 4.95 22.51 -4.15
CA GLU A 104 4.31 21.22 -3.82
C GLU A 104 2.78 21.25 -3.99
N LEU A 105 2.13 22.38 -3.69
CA LEU A 105 0.68 22.54 -3.90
C LEU A 105 0.34 22.51 -5.39
N ASP A 106 1.08 23.25 -6.21
CA ASP A 106 0.89 23.29 -7.66
C ASP A 106 1.09 21.91 -8.27
N GLU A 107 2.14 21.19 -7.85
CA GLU A 107 2.37 19.80 -8.28
C GLU A 107 1.20 18.89 -7.88
N PHE A 108 0.68 19.02 -6.67
CA PHE A 108 -0.43 18.20 -6.18
C PHE A 108 -1.73 18.46 -6.96
N LEU A 109 -2.01 19.72 -7.32
CA LEU A 109 -3.19 20.12 -8.09
C LEU A 109 -3.09 19.77 -9.58
N LEU A 110 -1.88 19.80 -10.16
CA LEU A 110 -1.66 19.45 -11.57
C LEU A 110 -1.77 17.94 -11.84
N ASN A 111 -1.63 17.11 -10.82
CA ASN A 111 -1.68 15.65 -10.93
C ASN A 111 -3.09 15.05 -10.72
N ASP A 112 -4.15 15.86 -10.57
CA ASP A 112 -5.56 15.44 -10.46
C ASP A 112 -5.77 14.17 -9.60
N TYR A 113 -5.33 14.23 -8.33
CA TYR A 113 -5.59 13.20 -7.30
C TYR A 113 -6.95 13.33 -6.62
#